data_AF-A0A945LXN5-F1
#
_entry.id   AF-A0A945LXN5-F1
#
_cell.length_a   1.000
_cell.length_b   1.000
_cell.length_c   1.000
_cell.angle_alpha   90.00
_cell.angle_beta   90.00
_cell.angle_gamma   90.00
#
_symmetry.space_group_name_H-M   'P 1'
#
loop_
_entity.id
_entity.type
_entity.pdbx_description
1 polymer ?
#
loop_
_entity_poly.entity_id
_entity_poly.type
_entity_poly.pdbx_seq_one_letter_code
_entity_poly.pdbx_strand_id
1 'polypeptide(L)'
;MLTHLNDSPAAPARVVIMGAGGFVGNAAADRLESEGVEVLRLTRQEVDLLAADAAQKLAACLRLDDCLIVTSALAPCKDNEMLVDNLAMMTAVCAALEKSPVAHVVYISSDAVYSDS
;
A
#
# COMPACT_ATOMS: atom_id res chain seq x y z
N MET A 1 16.34 -8.99 12.50
CA MET A 1 16.10 -7.65 13.07
C MET A 1 16.22 -6.66 11.95
N LEU A 2 15.19 -5.85 11.68
CA LEU A 2 15.27 -4.82 10.64
C LEU A 2 16.11 -3.65 11.17
N THR A 3 17.00 -3.13 10.33
CA THR A 3 17.78 -1.92 10.65
C THR A 3 17.18 -0.77 9.88
N HIS A 4 16.77 0.29 10.58
CA HIS A 4 16.29 1.51 9.93
C HIS A 4 17.45 2.21 9.21
N LEU A 5 17.18 2.72 8.02
CA LEU A 5 18.17 3.45 7.21
C LEU A 5 18.27 4.94 7.57
N ASN A 6 17.43 5.41 8.50
CA ASN A 6 17.50 6.77 9.02
C ASN A 6 18.48 6.81 10.20
N ASP A 7 19.38 7.79 10.21
CA ASP A 7 20.32 8.02 11.32
C ASP A 7 19.62 8.30 12.65
N SER A 8 18.42 8.87 12.59
CA SER A 8 17.54 9.13 13.73
C SER A 8 16.09 8.76 13.40
N PRO A 9 15.29 8.26 14.37
CA PRO A 9 13.86 8.04 14.16
C PRO A 9 13.17 9.32 13.70
N ALA A 10 12.42 9.23 12.61
CA ALA A 10 11.67 10.33 12.04
C ALA A 10 10.30 9.82 11.59
N ALA A 11 9.26 10.62 11.85
CA ALA A 11 7.93 10.36 11.32
C ALA A 11 7.91 10.62 9.80
N PRO A 12 7.12 9.87 9.00
CA PRO A 12 6.88 10.23 7.61
C PRO A 12 6.15 11.56 7.52
N ALA A 13 6.39 12.32 6.45
CA ALA A 13 5.70 13.59 6.21
C ALA A 13 4.19 13.38 6.03
N ARG A 14 3.83 12.37 5.24
CA ARG A 14 2.46 11.92 5.00
C ARG A 14 2.47 10.44 4.62
N VAL A 15 1.42 9.72 5.00
CA VAL A 15 1.26 8.31 4.66
C VAL A 15 0.06 8.12 3.74
N VAL A 16 0.27 7.49 2.59
CA VAL A 16 -0.80 7.07 1.68
C VAL A 16 -1.04 5.58 1.91
N ILE A 17 -2.27 5.17 2.24
CA ILE A 17 -2.59 3.77 2.55
C ILE A 17 -3.56 3.21 1.53
N MET A 18 -3.08 2.28 0.70
CA MET A 18 -3.91 1.46 -0.17
C MET A 18 -4.55 0.31 0.63
N GLY A 19 -5.86 0.15 0.50
CA GLY A 19 -6.61 -0.89 1.22
C GLY A 19 -7.09 -0.42 2.59
N ALA A 20 -7.25 0.90 2.79
CA ALA A 20 -7.60 1.50 4.07
C ALA A 20 -9.00 1.12 4.61
N GLY A 21 -9.86 0.53 3.78
CA GLY A 21 -11.14 -0.05 4.20
C GLY A 21 -11.05 -1.49 4.73
N GLY A 22 -9.89 -2.15 4.56
CA GLY A 22 -9.63 -3.48 5.11
C GLY A 22 -9.12 -3.42 6.55
N PHE A 23 -9.13 -4.56 7.24
CA PHE A 23 -8.75 -4.67 8.64
C PHE A 23 -7.35 -4.09 8.94
N VAL A 24 -6.33 -4.50 8.19
CA VAL A 24 -4.94 -4.06 8.40
C VAL A 24 -4.75 -2.59 8.05
N GLY A 25 -5.25 -2.17 6.88
CA GLY A 25 -5.12 -0.78 6.42
C GLY A 25 -5.82 0.21 7.35
N ASN A 26 -7.02 -0.15 7.83
CA ASN A 26 -7.79 0.69 8.77
C ASN A 26 -7.06 0.83 10.11
N ALA A 27 -6.61 -0.28 10.70
CA ALA A 27 -5.89 -0.25 11.98
C ALA A 27 -4.55 0.51 11.88
N ALA A 28 -3.82 0.37 10.77
CA ALA A 28 -2.59 1.12 10.53
C ALA A 28 -2.87 2.63 10.43
N ALA A 29 -3.91 3.00 9.70
CA ALA A 29 -4.32 4.40 9.55
C ALA A 29 -4.73 5.02 10.90
N ASP A 30 -5.60 4.35 11.66
CA ASP A 30 -6.06 4.81 12.97
C ASP A 30 -4.88 5.03 13.92
N ARG A 31 -3.90 4.10 13.91
CA ARG A 31 -2.71 4.21 14.74
C ARG A 31 -1.85 5.40 14.36
N LEU A 32 -1.55 5.57 13.07
CA LEU A 32 -0.73 6.68 12.57
C LEU A 32 -1.38 8.04 12.84
N GLU A 33 -2.68 8.16 12.60
CA GLU A 33 -3.44 9.39 12.89
C GLU A 33 -3.43 9.70 14.39
N SER A 34 -3.54 8.69 15.27
CA SER A 34 -3.44 8.88 16.72
C SER A 34 -2.06 9.38 17.19
N GLU A 35 -1.02 9.17 16.38
CA GLU A 35 0.34 9.66 16.60
C GLU A 35 0.59 11.01 15.89
N GLY A 36 -0.44 11.61 15.28
CA GLY A 36 -0.38 12.92 14.63
C GLY A 36 0.19 12.90 13.21
N VAL A 37 0.31 11.72 12.59
CA VAL A 37 0.77 11.58 11.20
C VAL A 37 -0.38 11.85 10.24
N GLU A 38 -0.15 12.66 9.20
CA GLU A 38 -1.14 12.87 8.14
C GLU A 38 -1.31 11.57 7.32
N VAL A 39 -2.55 11.08 7.22
CA VAL A 39 -2.88 9.85 6.48
C VAL A 39 -3.90 10.15 5.37
N LEU A 40 -3.55 9.75 4.14
CA LEU A 40 -4.50 9.62 3.04
C LEU A 40 -4.97 8.17 2.93
N ARG A 41 -6.21 7.92 3.31
CA ARG A 41 -6.85 6.61 3.23
C ARG A 41 -7.41 6.38 1.83
N LEU A 42 -6.91 5.37 1.12
CA LEU A 42 -7.42 4.97 -0.20
C LEU A 42 -8.10 3.61 -0.11
N THR A 43 -9.39 3.58 -0.40
CA THR A 43 -10.18 2.37 -0.61
C THR A 43 -10.36 2.13 -2.11
N ARG A 44 -11.04 1.02 -2.45
CA ARG A 44 -11.39 0.72 -3.85
C ARG A 44 -12.26 1.81 -4.49
N GLN A 45 -13.01 2.59 -3.70
CA GLN A 45 -13.86 3.65 -4.23
C GLN A 45 -13.04 4.82 -4.79
N GLU A 46 -11.90 5.13 -4.17
CA GLU A 46 -10.98 6.17 -4.63
C GLU A 46 -10.05 5.65 -5.74
N VAL A 47 -9.47 4.47 -5.53
CA VAL A 47 -8.53 3.83 -6.47
C VAL A 47 -8.80 2.34 -6.53
N ASP A 48 -9.49 1.92 -7.59
CA ASP A 48 -9.59 0.52 -7.96
C ASP A 48 -8.33 0.09 -8.71
N LEU A 49 -7.53 -0.79 -8.08
CA LEU A 49 -6.25 -1.26 -8.62
C LEU A 49 -6.40 -2.20 -9.83
N LEU A 50 -7.61 -2.70 -10.12
CA LEU A 50 -7.90 -3.50 -11.31
C LEU A 50 -8.48 -2.67 -12.46
N ALA A 51 -8.77 -1.38 -12.24
CA ALA A 51 -9.24 -0.50 -13.30
C ALA A 51 -8.10 -0.13 -14.27
N ALA A 52 -8.47 0.09 -15.54
CA ALA A 52 -7.49 0.44 -16.58
C ALA A 52 -6.72 1.75 -16.28
N ASP A 53 -7.28 2.65 -15.49
CA ASP A 53 -6.68 3.92 -15.09
C ASP A 53 -6.06 3.90 -13.68
N ALA A 54 -5.95 2.73 -13.05
CA ALA A 54 -5.45 2.55 -11.69
C ALA A 54 -4.11 3.24 -11.42
N ALA A 55 -3.12 2.99 -12.29
CA ALA A 55 -1.79 3.55 -12.14
C ALA A 55 -1.79 5.09 -12.23
N GLN A 56 -2.61 5.65 -13.13
CA GLN A 56 -2.75 7.10 -13.27
C GLN A 56 -3.42 7.72 -12.04
N LYS A 57 -4.51 7.12 -11.55
CA LYS A 57 -5.22 7.59 -10.36
C LYS A 57 -4.34 7.53 -9.12
N LEU A 58 -3.66 6.41 -8.90
CA LEU A 58 -2.74 6.27 -7.78
C LEU A 58 -1.61 7.28 -7.87
N ALA A 59 -0.94 7.42 -9.02
CA ALA A 59 0.15 8.39 -9.18
C ALA A 59 -0.29 9.84 -8.88
N ALA A 60 -1.54 10.20 -9.16
CA ALA A 60 -2.08 11.53 -8.84
C ALA A 60 -2.30 11.77 -7.34
N CYS A 61 -2.33 10.72 -6.52
CA CYS A 61 -2.42 10.81 -5.06
C CYS A 61 -1.04 10.89 -4.38
N LEU A 62 0.02 10.49 -5.07
CA LEU A 62 1.38 10.35 -4.53
C LEU A 62 2.22 11.62 -4.69
N ARG A 63 3.09 11.86 -3.71
CA ARG A 63 4.13 12.90 -3.66
C ARG A 63 5.47 12.28 -3.28
N LEU A 64 6.56 12.99 -3.61
CA LEU A 64 7.93 12.51 -3.41
C LEU A 64 8.26 12.21 -1.93
N ASP A 65 7.65 12.93 -0.99
CA ASP A 65 7.87 12.81 0.46
C ASP A 65 6.88 11.85 1.15
N ASP A 66 5.99 11.20 0.40
CA ASP A 66 5.05 10.22 0.95
C ASP A 66 5.76 8.94 1.42
N CYS A 67 5.14 8.29 2.40
CA CYS A 67 5.27 6.85 2.62
C CYS A 67 4.03 6.16 2.06
N LEU A 68 4.19 5.24 1.11
CA LEU A 68 3.10 4.42 0.59
C LEU A 68 3.03 3.10 1.36
N ILE A 69 1.90 2.81 2.01
CA ILE A 69 1.61 1.51 2.60
C ILE A 69 0.60 0.78 1.73
N VAL A 70 0.94 -0.42 1.28
CA VAL A 70 0.07 -1.27 0.46
C VAL A 70 -0.44 -2.43 1.29
N THR A 71 -1.73 -2.36 1.64
CA THR A 71 -2.48 -3.44 2.32
C THR A 71 -3.58 -4.04 1.45
N SER A 72 -3.79 -3.49 0.25
CA SER A 72 -4.75 -4.00 -0.72
C SER A 72 -4.36 -5.41 -1.19
N ALA A 73 -5.25 -6.36 -0.99
CA ALA A 73 -5.15 -7.70 -1.56
C ALA A 73 -6.55 -8.31 -1.72
N LEU A 74 -6.70 -9.22 -2.68
CA LEU A 74 -7.76 -10.22 -2.67
C LEU A 74 -7.33 -11.36 -1.75
N ALA A 75 -7.72 -11.28 -0.48
CA ALA A 75 -7.31 -12.20 0.57
C ALA A 75 -8.50 -12.89 1.27
N PRO A 76 -8.38 -14.18 1.65
CA PRO A 76 -7.30 -15.09 1.26
C PRO A 76 -7.35 -15.36 -0.25
N CYS A 77 -6.19 -15.58 -0.89
CA CYS A 77 -6.10 -15.92 -2.31
C CYS A 77 -6.47 -17.40 -2.50
N LYS A 78 -7.63 -17.69 -3.10
CA LYS A 78 -8.22 -19.05 -3.12
C LYS A 78 -7.98 -19.82 -4.41
N ASP A 79 -7.70 -19.11 -5.49
CA ASP A 79 -7.59 -19.66 -6.83
C ASP A 79 -6.58 -18.86 -7.68
N ASN A 80 -6.33 -19.36 -8.89
CA ASN A 80 -5.38 -18.76 -9.82
C ASN A 80 -5.86 -17.41 -10.36
N GLU A 81 -7.17 -17.18 -10.44
CA GLU A 81 -7.73 -15.92 -10.93
C GLU A 81 -7.45 -14.80 -9.91
N MET A 82 -7.70 -15.06 -8.63
CA MET A 82 -7.33 -14.16 -7.54
C MET A 82 -5.82 -13.89 -7.48
N LEU A 83 -4.99 -14.89 -7.81
CA LEU A 83 -3.54 -14.70 -7.87
C LEU A 83 -3.15 -13.74 -9.00
N VAL A 84 -3.70 -13.94 -10.20
CA VAL A 84 -3.47 -13.07 -11.35
C VAL A 84 -3.94 -11.65 -11.07
N ASP A 85 -5.11 -11.49 -10.44
CA ASP A 85 -5.63 -10.19 -10.04
C ASP A 85 -4.73 -9.49 -9.02
N ASN A 86 -4.25 -10.18 -7.99
CA ASN A 86 -3.30 -9.61 -7.03
C ASN A 86 -1.99 -9.15 -7.71
N LEU A 87 -1.50 -9.89 -8.72
CA LEU A 87 -0.34 -9.49 -9.52
C LEU A 87 -0.64 -8.28 -10.40
N ALA A 88 -1.81 -8.23 -11.02
CA ALA A 88 -2.25 -7.09 -11.82
C ALA A 88 -2.37 -5.81 -10.98
N MET A 89 -2.94 -5.92 -9.78
CA MET A 89 -2.99 -4.82 -8.80
C MET A 89 -1.60 -4.27 -8.49
N MET A 90 -0.61 -5.14 -8.27
CA MET A 90 0.77 -4.69 -7.98
C MET A 90 1.48 -4.12 -9.20
N THR A 91 1.16 -4.61 -10.40
CA THR A 91 1.63 -4.00 -11.65
C THR A 91 1.18 -2.54 -11.76
N ALA A 92 -0.07 -2.24 -11.40
CA ALA A 92 -0.57 -0.88 -11.35
C ALA A 92 0.13 -0.01 -10.29
N VAL A 93 0.44 -0.58 -9.11
CA VAL A 93 1.21 0.12 -8.06
C VAL A 93 2.63 0.44 -8.54
N CYS A 94 3.34 -0.51 -9.14
CA CYS A 94 4.67 -0.29 -9.70
C CYS A 94 4.66 0.81 -10.78
N ALA A 95 3.71 0.76 -11.72
CA ALA A 95 3.58 1.79 -12.76
C ALA A 95 3.25 3.18 -12.17
N ALA A 96 2.48 3.25 -11.09
CA ALA A 96 2.21 4.50 -10.40
C ALA A 96 3.48 5.07 -9.74
N LEU A 97 4.28 4.21 -9.09
CA LEU A 97 5.54 4.58 -8.45
C LEU A 97 6.62 5.00 -9.44
N GLU A 98 6.67 4.39 -10.64
CA GLU A 98 7.56 4.83 -11.72
C GLU A 98 7.21 6.26 -12.19
N LYS A 99 5.92 6.60 -12.20
CA LYS A 99 5.44 7.93 -12.62
C LYS A 99 5.55 8.99 -11.51
N SER A 100 5.25 8.61 -10.28
CA SER A 100 5.28 9.48 -9.10
C SER A 100 5.93 8.72 -7.94
N PRO A 101 7.28 8.77 -7.82
CA PRO A 101 7.99 8.07 -6.77
C PRO A 101 7.68 8.66 -5.40
N VAL A 102 7.89 7.87 -4.36
CA VAL A 102 7.68 8.23 -2.95
C VAL A 102 8.96 7.97 -2.15
N ALA A 103 9.07 8.54 -0.95
CA ALA A 103 10.27 8.40 -0.12
C ALA A 103 10.41 6.99 0.46
N HIS A 104 9.28 6.31 0.70
CA HIS A 104 9.27 4.97 1.28
C HIS A 104 8.06 4.16 0.84
N VAL A 105 8.24 2.86 0.62
CA VAL A 105 7.16 1.93 0.28
C VAL A 105 7.18 0.77 1.27
N VAL A 106 6.03 0.48 1.87
CA VAL A 106 5.79 -0.67 2.73
C VAL A 106 4.71 -1.55 2.08
N TYR A 107 5.11 -2.71 1.56
CA TYR A 107 4.19 -3.71 1.04
C TYR A 107 3.91 -4.77 2.11
N ILE A 108 2.65 -4.89 2.53
CA ILE A 108 2.24 -5.87 3.53
C ILE A 108 1.85 -7.17 2.84
N SER A 109 2.67 -8.21 3.06
CA SER A 109 2.41 -9.57 2.59
C SER A 109 1.87 -10.45 3.73
N SER A 110 1.89 -11.78 3.55
CA SER A 110 1.47 -12.77 4.54
C SER A 110 2.43 -13.95 4.54
N ASP A 111 2.45 -14.70 5.63
CA ASP A 111 3.07 -16.02 5.76
C ASP A 111 2.58 -17.05 4.73
N ALA A 112 1.41 -16.85 4.13
CA ALA A 112 0.85 -17.67 3.05
C ALA A 112 1.70 -17.71 1.75
N VAL A 113 2.84 -17.02 1.72
CA VAL A 113 3.88 -17.19 0.70
C VAL A 113 4.69 -18.48 0.89
N TYR A 114 4.59 -19.11 2.05
CA TYR A 114 5.23 -20.38 2.38
C TYR A 114 4.20 -21.52 2.40
N SER A 115 4.67 -22.76 2.26
CA SER A 115 3.82 -23.94 2.44
C SER A 115 3.38 -24.07 3.89
N ASP A 116 2.12 -24.49 4.09
CA ASP A 116 1.64 -24.90 5.41
C ASP A 116 2.55 -25.99 5.99
N SER A 117 2.87 -25.85 7.28
CA SER A 117 3.69 -26.79 8.05
C SER A 117 2.94 -28.07 8.42
#